data_AF-A0A256FXH1-F1
#
_entry.id   AF-A0A256FXH1-F1
#
_cell.length_a   1.000
_cell.length_b   1.000
_cell.length_c   1.000
_cell.angle_alpha   90.00
_cell.angle_beta   90.00
_cell.angle_gamma   90.00
#
_symmetry.space_group_name_H-M   'P 1'
#
loop_
_entity.id
_entity.type
_entity.pdbx_description
1 polymer ?
#
loop_
_entity_poly.entity_id
_entity_poly.type
_entity_poly.pdbx_seq_one_letter_code
_entity_poly.pdbx_strand_id
1 'polypeptide(L)'
;MTMFLVTPPALEPVTVADARAFLRISTESEDDILRRIIKTARELVEADTGLALIDQTWRLRVDRWPRSGRLALFKYPVKAVTAVVAYCSDGIAISMEPEEFMLQHGRRPQRVYMAQYPDAQSFCGLEVDFIAGFGETGVEVPDALKQAIFTLTAHLYENRAGLDGAKSELPPMVGQMVDSWRRISL
;
A
#
# COMPACT_ATOMS: atom_id res chain seq x y z
N MET A 1 7.41 -1.48 15.18
CA MET A 1 6.61 -0.74 14.18
C MET A 1 5.98 -1.76 13.26
N THR A 2 4.65 -1.78 13.19
CA THR A 2 3.91 -2.75 12.38
C THR A 2 2.82 -2.02 11.63
N MET A 3 2.64 -2.34 10.34
CA MET A 3 1.56 -1.80 9.53
C MET A 3 0.49 -2.87 9.32
N PHE A 4 -0.77 -2.48 9.47
CA PHE A 4 -1.93 -3.34 9.28
C PHE A 4 -2.81 -2.73 8.18
N LEU A 5 -3.28 -3.58 7.29
CA LEU A 5 -4.33 -3.21 6.34
C LEU A 5 -5.67 -3.24 7.08
N VAL A 6 -6.31 -2.09 7.25
CA VAL A 6 -7.60 -1.94 7.93
C VAL A 6 -8.75 -2.11 6.96
N THR A 7 -8.66 -1.45 5.80
CA THR A 7 -9.65 -1.56 4.73
C THR A 7 -8.93 -1.88 3.43
N PRO A 8 -9.18 -3.04 2.81
CA PRO A 8 -8.58 -3.40 1.53
C PRO A 8 -9.10 -2.48 0.41
N PRO A 9 -8.41 -2.42 -0.73
CA PRO A 9 -8.89 -1.66 -1.88
C PRO A 9 -10.24 -2.21 -2.37
N ALA A 10 -11.17 -1.31 -2.68
CA ALA A 10 -12.52 -1.68 -3.13
C ALA A 10 -12.55 -2.17 -4.59
N LEU A 11 -11.57 -1.74 -5.38
CA LEU A 11 -11.41 -2.07 -6.80
C LEU A 11 -9.98 -2.52 -7.08
N GLU A 12 -9.76 -3.00 -8.31
CA GLU A 12 -8.44 -3.35 -8.82
C GLU A 12 -7.96 -2.28 -9.82
N PRO A 13 -6.64 -2.08 -9.97
CA PRO A 13 -6.04 -1.07 -10.85
C PRO A 13 -6.29 -1.32 -12.35
N VAL A 14 -6.68 -2.54 -12.72
CA VAL A 14 -7.03 -2.94 -14.09
C VAL A 14 -8.30 -3.79 -14.05
N THR A 15 -9.10 -3.76 -15.12
CA THR A 15 -10.34 -4.56 -15.18
C THR A 15 -10.08 -5.97 -15.71
N VAL A 16 -11.01 -6.88 -15.42
CA VAL A 16 -11.00 -8.25 -16.00
C VAL A 16 -11.14 -8.20 -17.52
N ALA A 17 -11.97 -7.30 -18.04
CA ALA A 17 -12.16 -7.12 -19.48
C ALA A 17 -10.85 -6.69 -20.17
N ASP A 18 -10.11 -5.77 -19.56
CA ASP A 18 -8.79 -5.36 -20.08
C ASP A 18 -7.78 -6.52 -20.03
N ALA A 19 -7.76 -7.28 -18.93
CA ALA A 19 -6.88 -8.44 -18.79
C ALA A 19 -7.22 -9.54 -19.81
N ARG A 20 -8.51 -9.80 -20.08
CA ARG A 20 -8.95 -10.70 -21.15
C ARG A 20 -8.47 -10.22 -22.51
N ALA A 21 -8.65 -8.93 -22.81
CA ALA A 21 -8.20 -8.35 -24.07
C ALA A 21 -6.68 -8.50 -24.23
N PHE A 22 -5.91 -8.25 -23.17
CA PHE A 22 -4.46 -8.42 -23.13
C PHE A 22 -4.05 -9.88 -23.39
N LEU A 23 -4.75 -10.84 -22.78
CA LEU A 23 -4.52 -12.28 -22.94
C LEU A 23 -5.17 -12.89 -24.20
N ARG A 24 -5.90 -12.10 -24.98
CA ARG A 24 -6.68 -12.54 -26.15
C ARG A 24 -7.70 -13.63 -25.83
N ILE A 25 -8.33 -13.55 -24.65
CA ILE A 25 -9.40 -14.44 -24.21
C ILE A 25 -10.75 -13.85 -24.66
N SER A 26 -11.53 -14.61 -25.43
CA SER A 26 -12.82 -14.16 -25.96
C SER A 26 -14.04 -14.53 -25.09
N THR A 27 -13.88 -15.44 -24.13
CA THR A 27 -14.96 -15.93 -23.26
C THR A 27 -14.85 -15.36 -21.85
N GLU A 28 -15.94 -15.44 -21.09
CA GLU A 28 -15.99 -14.99 -19.68
C GLU A 28 -15.82 -16.15 -18.69
N SER A 29 -15.58 -17.37 -19.19
CA SER A 29 -15.46 -18.59 -18.37
C SER A 29 -14.28 -18.55 -17.39
N GLU A 30 -13.30 -17.69 -17.64
CA GLU A 30 -12.07 -17.56 -16.84
C GLU A 30 -12.02 -16.29 -15.99
N ASP A 31 -13.11 -15.51 -15.96
CA ASP A 31 -13.17 -14.23 -15.25
C ASP A 31 -12.81 -14.36 -13.77
N ASP A 32 -13.31 -15.39 -13.10
CA ASP A 32 -13.04 -15.62 -11.68
C ASP A 32 -11.56 -15.93 -11.41
N ILE A 33 -10.90 -16.62 -12.35
CA ILE A 33 -9.46 -16.90 -12.27
C ILE A 33 -8.68 -15.60 -12.49
N LEU A 34 -9.05 -14.82 -13.51
CA LEU A 34 -8.42 -13.54 -13.80
C LEU A 34 -8.56 -12.55 -12.63
N ARG A 35 -9.73 -12.47 -11.98
CA ARG A 35 -9.92 -11.63 -10.78
C ARG A 35 -8.92 -11.97 -9.68
N ARG A 36 -8.71 -13.27 -9.41
CA ARG A 36 -7.76 -13.73 -8.38
C ARG A 36 -6.33 -13.39 -8.77
N ILE A 37 -5.95 -13.63 -10.03
CA ILE A 37 -4.60 -13.36 -10.52
C ILE A 37 -4.30 -11.86 -10.54
N ILE A 38 -5.24 -11.01 -10.95
CA ILE A 38 -5.08 -9.54 -10.93
C ILE A 38 -4.84 -9.07 -9.50
N LYS A 39 -5.64 -9.57 -8.54
CA LYS A 39 -5.44 -9.27 -7.12
C LYS A 39 -4.04 -9.67 -6.64
N THR A 40 -3.60 -10.89 -6.96
CA THR A 40 -2.24 -11.35 -6.61
C THR A 40 -1.18 -10.49 -7.27
N ALA A 41 -1.35 -10.12 -8.54
CA ALA A 41 -0.42 -9.26 -9.25
C ALA A 41 -0.31 -7.86 -8.61
N ARG A 42 -1.44 -7.25 -8.22
CA ARG A 42 -1.46 -6.01 -7.42
C ARG A 42 -0.67 -6.17 -6.14
N GLU A 43 -0.95 -7.21 -5.34
CA GLU A 43 -0.30 -7.43 -4.05
C GLU A 43 1.22 -7.58 -4.16
N LEU A 44 1.70 -8.29 -5.18
CA LEU A 44 3.13 -8.46 -5.45
C LEU A 44 3.80 -7.14 -5.87
N VAL A 45 3.16 -6.36 -6.75
CA VAL A 45 3.66 -5.04 -7.18
C VAL A 45 3.67 -4.05 -6.00
N GLU A 46 2.62 -4.03 -5.18
CA GLU A 46 2.53 -3.18 -4.00
C GLU A 46 3.54 -3.57 -2.91
N ALA A 47 3.85 -4.86 -2.77
CA ALA A 47 4.86 -5.36 -1.83
C ALA A 47 6.28 -4.95 -2.26
N ASP A 48 6.59 -5.10 -3.55
CA ASP A 48 7.92 -4.78 -4.10
C ASP A 48 8.19 -3.27 -4.12
N THR A 49 7.19 -2.49 -4.49
CA THR A 49 7.35 -1.03 -4.62
C THR A 49 7.09 -0.28 -3.31
N GLY A 50 6.28 -0.84 -2.40
CA GLY A 50 5.73 -0.11 -1.25
C GLY A 50 4.64 0.89 -1.64
N LEU A 51 4.07 0.77 -2.85
CA LEU A 51 2.94 1.56 -3.28
C LEU A 51 1.61 1.00 -2.75
N ALA A 52 0.59 1.85 -2.73
CA ALA A 52 -0.81 1.51 -2.73
C ALA A 52 -1.37 2.00 -4.07
N LEU A 53 -1.90 1.09 -4.89
CA LEU A 53 -2.36 1.42 -6.23
C LEU A 53 -3.76 2.02 -6.18
N ILE A 54 -4.67 1.32 -5.51
CA ILE A 54 -6.04 1.78 -5.21
C ILE A 54 -6.11 2.22 -3.75
N ASP A 55 -6.99 3.17 -3.46
CA ASP A 55 -7.25 3.68 -2.13
C ASP A 55 -7.57 2.57 -1.14
N GLN A 56 -6.82 2.55 -0.05
CA GLN A 56 -6.89 1.57 1.02
C GLN A 56 -6.48 2.23 2.34
N THR A 57 -7.07 1.75 3.43
CA THR A 57 -6.82 2.30 4.78
C THR A 57 -5.82 1.43 5.51
N TRP A 58 -4.77 2.06 6.02
CA TRP A 58 -3.70 1.41 6.77
C TRP A 58 -3.60 2.00 8.18
N ARG A 59 -3.20 1.14 9.11
CA ARG A 59 -2.83 1.52 10.47
C ARG A 59 -1.35 1.25 10.69
N LEU A 60 -0.60 2.24 11.11
CA LEU A 60 0.76 2.08 11.59
C LEU A 60 0.76 2.11 13.12
N ARG A 61 1.19 1.00 13.74
CA ARG A 61 1.36 0.90 15.19
C ARG A 61 2.83 0.96 15.58
N VAL A 62 3.12 1.74 16.61
CA VAL A 62 4.47 1.94 17.16
C VAL A 62 4.40 1.89 18.69
N ASP A 63 5.40 1.28 19.32
CA ASP A 63 5.39 0.98 20.76
C ASP A 63 5.75 2.19 21.64
N ARG A 64 6.11 3.31 21.03
CA ARG A 64 6.53 4.53 21.75
C ARG A 64 6.38 5.76 20.87
N TRP A 65 6.25 6.91 21.52
CA TRP A 65 6.30 8.18 20.84
C TRP A 65 7.66 8.41 20.15
N PRO A 66 7.70 8.87 18.89
CA PRO A 66 8.96 9.18 18.23
C PRO A 66 9.61 10.43 18.85
N ARG A 67 10.86 10.31 19.33
CA ARG A 67 11.63 11.46 19.86
C ARG A 67 11.72 12.65 18.91
N SER A 68 11.64 12.39 17.61
CA SER A 68 11.68 13.43 16.57
C SER A 68 10.33 14.11 16.30
N GLY A 69 9.25 13.70 16.98
CA GLY A 69 7.90 14.22 16.74
C GLY A 69 7.33 13.89 15.36
N ARG A 70 7.96 12.98 14.62
CA ARG A 70 7.56 12.62 13.26
C ARG A 70 7.65 11.12 13.03
N LEU A 71 6.77 10.63 12.16
CA LEU A 71 6.69 9.22 11.78
C LEU A 71 6.73 9.07 10.26
N ALA A 72 7.55 8.14 9.77
CA ALA A 72 7.57 7.80 8.35
C ALA A 72 6.47 6.77 8.04
N LEU A 73 5.69 7.04 6.99
CA LEU A 73 4.66 6.16 6.46
C LEU A 73 5.23 5.44 5.24
N PHE A 74 5.34 4.11 5.33
CA PHE A 74 6.01 3.27 4.32
C PHE A 74 5.06 2.70 3.25
N LYS A 75 3.82 3.21 3.22
CA LYS A 75 2.88 3.04 2.10
C LYS A 75 2.69 4.39 1.42
N TYR A 76 2.71 4.39 0.08
CA TYR A 76 2.70 5.61 -0.73
C TYR A 76 1.79 5.45 -1.96
N PRO A 77 1.11 6.48 -2.46
CA PRO A 77 1.01 7.82 -1.88
C PRO A 77 -0.04 7.86 -0.77
N VAL A 78 0.30 8.46 0.37
CA VAL A 78 -0.64 8.78 1.45
C VAL A 78 -1.42 10.02 1.06
N LYS A 79 -2.75 9.90 1.03
CA LYS A 79 -3.69 10.98 0.74
C LYS A 79 -4.05 11.79 1.99
N ALA A 80 -4.31 11.09 3.08
CA ALA A 80 -4.71 11.71 4.34
C ALA A 80 -4.35 10.83 5.53
N VAL A 81 -4.02 11.47 6.66
CA VAL A 81 -4.00 10.82 7.98
C VAL A 81 -5.38 11.05 8.59
N THR A 82 -6.07 9.98 8.95
CA THR A 82 -7.46 10.02 9.43
C THR A 82 -7.55 10.04 10.95
N ALA A 83 -6.59 9.43 11.64
CA ALA A 83 -6.54 9.45 13.09
C ALA A 83 -5.11 9.25 13.60
N VAL A 84 -4.81 9.89 14.72
CA VAL A 84 -3.60 9.60 15.52
C VAL A 84 -4.03 9.39 16.97
N VAL A 85 -3.72 8.22 17.50
CA VAL A 85 -4.12 7.81 18.85
C VAL A 85 -2.90 7.37 19.63
N ALA A 86 -2.61 8.04 20.74
CA ALA A 86 -1.59 7.63 21.69
C ALA A 86 -2.20 6.82 22.83
N TYR A 87 -1.40 5.92 23.42
CA TYR A 87 -1.81 5.10 24.55
C TYR A 87 -0.88 5.35 25.74
N CYS A 88 -1.46 5.73 26.87
CA CYS A 88 -0.77 5.90 28.14
C CYS A 88 -0.46 4.55 28.79
N SER A 89 0.45 4.54 29.77
CA SER A 89 0.85 3.32 30.49
C SER A 89 -0.28 2.67 31.31
N ASP A 90 -1.32 3.43 31.62
CA ASP A 90 -2.55 2.96 32.28
C ASP A 90 -3.59 2.37 31.29
N GLY A 91 -3.28 2.37 29.99
CA GLY A 91 -4.15 1.88 28.93
C GLY A 91 -5.14 2.91 28.38
N ILE A 92 -5.13 4.15 28.87
CA ILE A 92 -6.01 5.21 28.36
C ILE A 92 -5.54 5.63 26.96
N ALA A 93 -6.51 5.73 26.04
CA ALA A 93 -6.29 6.24 24.70
C ALA A 93 -6.51 7.75 24.66
N ILE A 94 -5.54 8.48 24.08
CA ILE A 94 -5.61 9.91 23.81
C ILE A 94 -5.67 10.09 22.29
N SER A 95 -6.82 10.51 21.79
CA SER A 95 -6.98 10.89 20.38
C SER A 95 -6.47 12.31 20.18
N MET A 96 -5.68 12.53 19.15
CA MET A 96 -5.24 13.86 18.75
C MET A 96 -6.28 14.51 17.85
N GLU A 97 -6.42 15.82 17.99
CA GLU A 97 -7.21 16.64 17.09
C GLU A 97 -6.51 16.80 15.73
N PRO A 98 -7.25 17.03 14.63
CA PRO A 98 -6.67 17.17 13.29
C PRO A 98 -5.59 18.25 13.16
N GLU A 99 -5.63 19.31 13.98
CA GLU A 99 -4.63 20.39 13.99
C GLU A 99 -3.33 19.98 14.69
N GLU A 100 -3.36 18.92 15.50
CA GLU A 100 -2.22 18.43 16.27
C GLU A 100 -1.31 17.50 15.44
N PHE A 101 -1.66 17.20 14.19
CA PHE A 101 -0.80 16.48 13.27
C PHE A 101 -0.88 17.01 11.84
N MET A 102 0.21 16.88 11.09
CA MET A 102 0.31 17.35 9.72
C MET A 102 1.03 16.33 8.84
N LEU A 103 0.38 15.94 7.74
CA LEU A 103 0.99 15.11 6.71
C LEU A 103 1.85 15.97 5.76
N GLN A 104 3.15 15.69 5.73
CA GLN A 104 4.05 16.30 4.76
C GLN A 104 4.01 15.53 3.44
N HIS A 105 3.63 16.25 2.38
CA HIS A 105 3.59 15.77 1.01
C HIS A 105 4.92 16.00 0.28
N GLY A 106 5.08 15.45 -0.92
CA GLY A 106 6.23 15.72 -1.80
C GLY A 106 7.53 15.01 -1.43
N ARG A 107 7.47 14.00 -0.56
CA ARG A 107 8.62 13.14 -0.20
C ARG A 107 8.18 11.69 -0.10
N ARG A 108 9.11 10.77 -0.36
CA ARG A 108 8.90 9.33 -0.16
C ARG A 108 10.03 8.78 0.72
N PRO A 109 9.73 8.21 1.91
CA PRO A 109 8.40 8.07 2.50
C PRO A 109 7.78 9.41 2.90
N GLN A 110 6.45 9.50 2.85
CA GLN A 110 5.72 10.61 3.45
C GLN A 110 5.85 10.54 4.97
N ARG A 111 5.76 11.69 5.62
CA ARG A 111 5.92 11.79 7.08
C ARG A 111 4.75 12.53 7.68
N VAL A 112 4.22 11.99 8.78
CA VAL A 112 3.32 12.72 9.66
C VAL A 112 4.15 13.38 10.75
N TYR A 113 3.93 14.68 10.97
CA TYR A 113 4.48 15.45 12.07
C TYR A 113 3.37 15.59 13.12
N MET A 114 3.71 15.44 14.39
CA MET A 114 2.76 15.52 15.49
C MET A 114 3.20 16.64 16.44
N ALA A 115 2.23 17.27 17.08
CA ALA A 115 2.45 18.24 18.16
C ALA A 115 3.28 17.59 19.28
N GLN A 116 4.04 18.40 20.01
CA GLN A 116 4.79 17.91 21.16
C GLN A 116 3.89 17.90 22.38
N TYR A 117 3.70 16.74 22.99
CA TYR A 117 3.07 16.61 24.30
C TYR A 117 4.14 16.55 25.39
N PRO A 118 4.00 17.28 26.51
CA PRO A 118 4.95 17.23 27.62
C PRO A 118 5.16 15.82 28.18
N ASP A 119 4.10 15.00 28.19
CA ASP A 119 4.05 13.63 28.67
C ASP A 119 4.21 12.57 27.57
N ALA A 120 4.53 12.98 26.33
CA ALA A 120 4.63 12.09 25.17
C ALA A 120 5.57 10.89 25.39
N GLN A 121 6.63 11.06 26.20
CA GLN A 121 7.58 9.99 26.48
C GLN A 121 7.02 8.90 27.42
N SER A 122 5.92 9.17 28.12
CA SER A 122 5.22 8.19 28.95
C SER A 122 4.31 7.27 28.13
N PHE A 123 3.97 7.65 26.90
CA PHE A 123 3.11 6.86 26.02
C PHE A 123 3.79 5.55 25.60
N CYS A 124 3.07 4.44 25.79
CA CYS A 124 3.52 3.08 25.48
C CYS A 124 2.93 2.53 24.18
N GLY A 125 2.20 3.36 23.44
CA GLY A 125 1.64 2.99 22.14
C GLY A 125 1.25 4.22 21.34
N LEU A 126 1.35 4.10 20.02
CA LEU A 126 0.90 5.09 19.06
C LEU A 126 0.33 4.35 17.84
N GLU A 127 -0.88 4.70 17.46
CA GLU A 127 -1.55 4.23 16.25
C GLU A 127 -1.82 5.42 15.32
N VAL A 128 -1.45 5.26 14.05
CA VAL A 128 -1.70 6.26 13.00
C VAL A 128 -2.49 5.58 11.90
N ASP A 129 -3.73 6.02 11.71
CA ASP A 129 -4.59 5.58 10.61
C ASP A 129 -4.47 6.55 9.45
N PHE A 130 -4.33 6.02 8.24
CA PHE A 130 -4.16 6.83 7.04
C PHE A 130 -4.68 6.12 5.80
N ILE A 131 -5.10 6.91 4.81
CA ILE A 131 -5.53 6.46 3.50
C ILE A 131 -4.34 6.59 2.54
N ALA A 132 -4.02 5.51 1.84
CA ALA A 132 -3.01 5.51 0.79
C ALA A 132 -3.56 4.90 -0.51
N GLY A 133 -3.18 5.48 -1.64
CA GLY A 133 -3.65 5.08 -2.97
C GLY A 133 -3.54 6.22 -3.98
N PHE A 134 -3.48 5.90 -5.27
CA PHE A 134 -3.56 6.93 -6.32
C PHE A 134 -4.99 7.44 -6.50
N GLY A 135 -5.97 6.57 -6.35
CA GLY A 135 -7.38 6.81 -6.70
C GLY A 135 -8.30 5.76 -6.10
N GLU A 136 -9.59 6.09 -6.02
CA GLU A 136 -10.65 5.11 -5.72
C GLU A 136 -10.80 4.10 -6.87
N THR A 137 -10.34 4.46 -8.07
CA THR A 137 -10.41 3.65 -9.28
C THR A 137 -9.02 3.44 -9.89
N GLY A 138 -8.94 2.56 -10.89
CA GLY A 138 -7.72 2.38 -11.66
C GLY A 138 -7.33 3.59 -12.52
N VAL A 139 -8.17 4.60 -12.70
CA VAL A 139 -7.92 5.71 -13.64
C VAL A 139 -6.65 6.47 -13.26
N GLU A 140 -6.47 6.81 -11.98
CA GLU A 140 -5.33 7.58 -11.47
C GLU A 140 -4.03 6.77 -11.35
N VAL A 141 -4.10 5.45 -11.53
CA VAL A 141 -2.91 4.59 -11.46
C VAL A 141 -2.05 4.81 -12.71
N PRO A 142 -0.74 5.10 -12.56
CA PRO A 142 0.18 5.25 -13.69
C PRO A 142 0.15 4.06 -14.66
N ASP A 143 0.11 4.34 -15.95
CA ASP A 143 -0.04 3.29 -16.97
C ASP A 143 1.13 2.29 -16.98
N ALA A 144 2.34 2.74 -16.61
CA ALA A 144 3.48 1.83 -16.43
C ALA A 144 3.23 0.76 -15.35
N LEU A 145 2.54 1.11 -14.26
CA LEU A 145 2.17 0.18 -13.19
C LEU A 145 1.03 -0.74 -13.64
N LYS A 146 0.04 -0.21 -14.38
CA LYS A 146 -1.01 -1.05 -15.01
C LYS A 146 -0.41 -2.08 -15.97
N GLN A 147 0.56 -1.66 -16.79
CA GLN A 147 1.25 -2.54 -17.72
C GLN A 147 2.06 -3.62 -16.98
N ALA A 148 2.69 -3.28 -15.85
CA ALA A 148 3.39 -4.25 -15.01
C ALA A 148 2.42 -5.30 -14.45
N ILE A 149 1.22 -4.87 -14.04
CA ILE A 149 0.16 -5.76 -13.56
C ILE A 149 -0.33 -6.68 -14.69
N PHE A 150 -0.65 -6.16 -15.87
CA PHE A 150 -1.05 -7.00 -17.02
C PHE A 150 0.01 -8.05 -17.36
N THR A 151 1.27 -7.64 -17.39
CA THR A 151 2.41 -8.53 -17.67
C THR A 151 2.51 -9.64 -16.62
N LEU A 152 2.41 -9.28 -15.33
CA LEU A 152 2.46 -10.24 -14.25
C LEU A 152 1.24 -11.16 -14.24
N THR A 153 0.05 -10.62 -14.54
CA THR A 153 -1.18 -11.40 -14.71
C THR A 153 -1.03 -12.43 -15.80
N ALA A 154 -0.46 -12.07 -16.96
CA ALA A 154 -0.23 -13.02 -18.03
C ALA A 154 0.77 -14.11 -17.63
N HIS A 155 1.87 -13.71 -16.99
CA HIS A 155 2.86 -14.66 -16.49
C HIS A 155 2.26 -15.68 -15.51
N LEU A 156 1.47 -15.23 -14.54
CA LEU A 156 0.81 -16.10 -13.56
C LEU A 156 -0.29 -16.97 -14.20
N TYR A 157 -1.00 -16.44 -15.19
CA TYR A 157 -2.04 -17.17 -15.93
C TYR A 157 -1.47 -18.32 -16.76
N GLU A 158 -0.30 -18.14 -17.37
CA GLU A 158 0.40 -19.15 -18.16
C GLU A 158 1.07 -20.20 -17.27
N ASN A 159 1.55 -19.82 -16.08
CA ASN A 159 2.33 -20.68 -15.18
C ASN A 159 1.52 -21.19 -13.98
N ARG A 160 0.28 -21.67 -14.21
CA ARG A 160 -0.65 -22.08 -13.13
C ARG A 160 -0.16 -23.23 -12.24
N ALA A 161 0.72 -24.08 -12.77
CA ALA A 161 1.15 -25.32 -12.12
C ALA A 161 2.43 -25.19 -11.28
N GLY A 162 3.09 -24.02 -11.26
CA GLY A 162 4.43 -23.87 -10.71
C GLY A 162 4.57 -22.76 -9.67
N LEU A 163 4.09 -23.01 -8.45
CA LEU A 163 4.55 -22.29 -7.25
C LEU A 163 5.09 -23.29 -6.21
N ASP A 164 5.76 -24.34 -6.66
CA ASP A 164 6.55 -25.21 -5.79
C ASP A 164 7.87 -24.50 -5.44
N GLY A 165 7.87 -23.75 -4.35
CA GLY A 165 9.08 -23.40 -3.60
C GLY A 165 9.99 -22.29 -4.14
N ALA A 166 9.66 -21.65 -5.27
CA ALA A 166 10.38 -20.45 -5.68
C ALA A 166 9.97 -19.26 -4.80
N LYS A 167 10.95 -18.57 -4.21
CA LYS A 167 10.71 -17.27 -3.57
C LYS A 167 9.90 -16.39 -4.52
N SER A 168 8.88 -15.74 -3.97
CA SER A 168 7.93 -14.87 -4.67
C SER A 168 8.59 -13.58 -5.18
N GLU A 169 9.62 -13.72 -6.01
CA GLU A 169 10.31 -12.63 -6.68
C GLU A 169 9.56 -12.31 -7.98
N LEU A 170 9.40 -11.01 -8.26
CA LEU A 170 8.79 -10.56 -9.50
C LEU A 170 9.62 -11.06 -10.70
N PRO A 171 8.98 -11.48 -11.81
CA PRO A 171 9.69 -11.77 -13.05
C PRO A 171 10.60 -10.59 -13.44
N PRO A 172 11.83 -10.81 -13.93
CA PRO A 172 12.81 -9.74 -14.15
C PRO A 172 12.29 -8.56 -14.96
N MET A 173 11.48 -8.81 -15.99
CA MET A 173 10.87 -7.76 -16.82
C MET A 173 9.90 -6.89 -16.01
N VAL A 174 9.06 -7.50 -15.17
CA VAL A 174 8.14 -6.77 -14.28
C VAL A 174 8.94 -5.96 -13.26
N GLY A 175 10.01 -6.56 -12.70
CA GLY A 175 10.94 -5.87 -11.80
C GLY A 175 11.54 -4.61 -12.41
N GLN A 176 11.98 -4.67 -13.67
CA GLN A 176 12.52 -3.51 -14.41
C GLN A 176 11.46 -2.42 -14.64
N MET A 177 10.22 -2.80 -14.94
CA MET A 177 9.12 -1.85 -15.16
C MET A 177 8.76 -1.07 -13.91
N VAL A 178 8.90 -1.70 -12.74
CA VAL A 178 8.56 -1.08 -11.44
C VAL A 178 9.77 -0.45 -10.74
N ASP A 179 10.97 -0.55 -11.31
CA ASP A 179 12.22 -0.15 -10.63
C ASP A 179 12.25 1.35 -10.30
N SER A 180 11.79 2.21 -11.23
CA SER A 180 11.64 3.65 -10.99
C SER A 180 10.62 3.98 -9.89
N TRP A 181 9.76 3.02 -9.55
CA TRP A 181 8.74 3.13 -8.52
C TRP A 181 9.17 2.51 -7.20
N ARG A 182 10.35 1.90 -7.12
CA ARG A 182 10.89 1.42 -5.85
C ARG A 182 11.36 2.59 -5.00
N ARG A 183 11.34 2.38 -3.68
CA ARG A 183 11.85 3.37 -2.75
C ARG A 183 13.38 3.37 -2.81
N ILE A 184 13.96 4.52 -3.14
CA ILE A 184 15.39 4.76 -2.99
C ILE A 184 15.65 5.19 -1.53
N SER A 185 16.53 4.47 -0.83
CA SER A 185 17.12 4.97 0.42
C SER A 185 18.50 5.50 0.09
N LEU A 186 18.73 6.78 0.41
CA LEU A 186 20.08 7.35 0.48
C LEU A 186 20.75 6.96 1.79
#